data_AF-A0A4S8LDW4-F1
#
_entry.id   AF-A0A4S8LDW4-F1
#
_cell.length_a   1.000
_cell.length_b   1.000
_cell.length_c   1.000
_cell.angle_alpha   90.00
_cell.angle_beta   90.00
_cell.angle_gamma   90.00
#
_symmetry.space_group_name_H-M   'P 1'
#
loop_
_entity.id
_entity.type
_entity.pdbx_description
1 polymer ?
#
loop_
_entity_poly.entity_id
_entity_poly.type
_entity_poly.pdbx_seq_one_letter_code
_entity_poly.pdbx_strand_id
1 'polypeptide(L)'
;LRNFYHLVASTNIVSAYSVSDSEADEYLNHYTEYRKTRAEIYAGKASKPNHHYAMHNAELMKLWGPLSLVSEFSGEQINGMLQGVETNNHMCK
;
A
#
# COMPACT_ATOMS: atom_id res chain seq x y z
N LEU A 1 -0.58 -1.83 22.40
CA LEU A 1 -0.44 -2.97 21.47
C LEU A 1 -1.55 -3.06 20.40
N ARG A 2 -2.82 -2.73 20.71
CA ARG A 2 -3.94 -2.85 19.75
C ARG A 2 -3.81 -2.04 18.45
N ASN A 3 -3.34 -0.79 18.52
CA ASN A 3 -3.06 0.01 17.31
C ASN A 3 -2.04 -0.69 16.38
N PHE A 4 -0.95 -1.20 16.95
CA PHE A 4 0.09 -1.93 16.22
C PHE A 4 -0.44 -3.24 15.63
N TYR A 5 -1.27 -3.98 16.36
CA TYR A 5 -1.94 -5.18 15.84
C TYR A 5 -2.74 -4.87 14.56
N HIS A 6 -3.58 -3.84 14.60
CA HIS A 6 -4.38 -3.44 13.45
C HIS A 6 -3.52 -2.99 12.26
N LEU A 7 -2.43 -2.28 12.53
CA LEU A 7 -1.45 -1.91 11.50
C LEU A 7 -0.84 -3.15 10.84
N VAL A 8 -0.32 -4.09 11.63
CA VAL A 8 0.30 -5.32 11.12
C VAL A 8 -0.71 -6.16 10.34
N ALA A 9 -1.91 -6.37 10.88
CA ALA A 9 -2.95 -7.16 10.22
C ALA A 9 -3.33 -6.58 8.85
N SER A 10 -3.60 -5.27 8.79
CA SER A 10 -3.89 -4.60 7.52
C SER A 10 -2.70 -4.64 6.54
N THR A 11 -1.46 -4.54 7.04
CA THR A 11 -0.25 -4.63 6.21
C THR A 11 -0.09 -6.03 5.62
N ASN A 12 -0.32 -7.07 6.40
CA ASN A 12 -0.23 -8.45 5.92
C ASN A 12 -1.25 -8.73 4.80
N ILE A 13 -2.48 -8.22 4.93
CA ILE A 13 -3.51 -8.41 3.90
C ILE A 13 -3.14 -7.66 2.61
N VAL A 14 -2.79 -6.38 2.68
CA VAL A 14 -2.50 -5.58 1.47
C VAL A 14 -1.24 -6.05 0.74
N SER A 15 -0.29 -6.64 1.46
CA SER A 15 0.93 -7.21 0.89
C SER A 15 0.77 -8.67 0.44
N ALA A 16 -0.39 -9.30 0.64
CA ALA A 16 -0.63 -10.67 0.20
C ALA A 16 -0.62 -10.77 -1.33
N TYR A 17 -0.27 -11.95 -1.83
CA TYR A 17 -0.27 -12.30 -3.27
C TYR A 17 -1.58 -12.93 -3.74
N SER A 18 -2.55 -13.08 -2.83
CA SER A 18 -3.92 -13.51 -3.08
C SER A 18 -4.83 -12.73 -2.13
N VAL A 19 -6.04 -12.38 -2.56
CA VAL A 19 -7.01 -11.70 -1.71
C VAL A 19 -8.44 -12.04 -2.16
N SER A 20 -9.32 -12.21 -1.19
CA SER A 20 -10.76 -12.35 -1.35
C SER A 20 -11.49 -11.08 -0.91
N ASP A 21 -12.75 -10.93 -1.31
CA ASP A 21 -13.59 -9.80 -0.89
C ASP A 21 -13.71 -9.69 0.64
N SER A 22 -13.76 -10.82 1.34
CA SER A 22 -13.81 -10.84 2.81
C SER A 22 -12.50 -10.35 3.43
N GLU A 23 -11.35 -10.75 2.89
CA GLU A 23 -10.06 -10.23 3.35
C GLU A 23 -9.92 -8.73 3.06
N ALA A 24 -10.48 -8.25 1.95
CA ALA A 24 -10.53 -6.81 1.66
C ALA A 24 -11.39 -6.04 2.68
N ASP A 25 -12.50 -6.62 3.13
CA ASP A 25 -13.32 -6.04 4.21
C ASP A 25 -12.60 -6.08 5.57
N GLU A 26 -11.89 -7.17 5.87
CA GLU A 26 -11.05 -7.27 7.07
C GLU A 26 -9.93 -6.23 7.07
N TYR A 27 -9.30 -5.98 5.93
CA TYR A 27 -8.33 -4.91 5.75
C TYR A 27 -8.97 -3.56 6.11
N LEU A 28 -10.15 -3.24 5.57
CA LEU A 28 -10.81 -1.96 5.82
C LEU A 28 -11.11 -1.77 7.30
N ASN A 29 -11.60 -2.83 7.96
CA ASN A 29 -11.85 -2.82 9.40
C ASN A 29 -10.56 -2.54 10.19
N HIS A 30 -9.50 -3.31 9.94
CA HIS A 30 -8.22 -3.13 10.62
C HIS A 30 -7.60 -1.76 10.36
N TYR A 31 -7.59 -1.29 9.11
CA TYR A 31 -7.02 0.01 8.79
C TYR A 31 -7.82 1.16 9.41
N THR A 32 -9.15 1.03 9.48
CA THR A 32 -10.02 2.00 10.18
C THR A 32 -9.72 2.07 11.68
N GLU A 33 -9.60 0.93 12.36
CA GLU A 33 -9.28 0.88 13.79
C GLU A 33 -7.86 1.39 14.09
N TYR A 34 -6.90 1.09 13.21
CA TYR A 34 -5.57 1.69 13.25
C TYR A 34 -5.66 3.22 13.13
N ARG A 35 -6.43 3.74 12.17
CA ARG A 35 -6.58 5.19 11.93
C ARG A 35 -7.20 5.93 13.12
N LYS A 36 -8.26 5.36 13.73
CA LYS A 36 -8.90 5.90 14.95
C LYS A 36 -7.90 6.00 16.10
N THR A 37 -7.29 4.87 16.46
CA THR A 37 -6.35 4.82 17.59
C THR A 37 -5.05 5.58 17.32
N ARG A 38 -4.62 5.70 16.06
CA ARG A 38 -3.49 6.57 15.67
C ARG A 38 -3.78 8.04 16.00
N ALA A 39 -5.00 8.52 15.74
CA ALA A 39 -5.38 9.90 16.01
C ALA A 39 -5.33 10.22 17.51
N GLU A 40 -5.64 9.24 18.36
CA GLU A 40 -5.54 9.34 19.82
C GLU A 40 -4.07 9.33 20.29
N ILE A 41 -3.28 8.34 19.87
CA ILE A 41 -1.88 8.16 20.31
C ILE A 41 -0.98 9.29 19.81
N TYR A 42 -1.20 9.74 18.57
CA TYR A 42 -0.42 10.79 17.92
C TYR A 42 -1.25 12.07 17.76
N ALA A 43 -1.92 12.47 18.84
CA ALA A 43 -2.69 13.71 18.88
C ALA A 43 -1.87 14.90 18.37
N GLY A 44 -2.49 15.75 17.54
CA GLY A 44 -1.82 16.88 16.89
C GLY A 44 -0.95 16.53 15.69
N LYS A 45 -0.74 15.25 15.35
CA LYS A 45 -0.07 14.85 14.10
C LYS A 45 -1.09 14.69 12.98
N ALA A 46 -1.04 15.63 12.02
CA ALA A 46 -1.88 15.62 10.84
C ALA A 46 -1.86 14.28 10.10
N SER A 47 -3.00 13.95 9.47
CA SER A 47 -3.06 12.87 8.51
C SER A 47 -2.17 13.18 7.31
N LYS A 48 -1.58 12.16 6.71
CA LYS A 48 -0.79 12.26 5.49
C LYS A 48 -1.64 11.77 4.33
N PRO A 49 -1.40 12.22 3.09
CA PRO A 49 -2.12 11.74 1.92
C PRO A 49 -2.15 10.22 1.81
N ASN A 50 -1.03 9.54 2.09
CA ASN A 50 -0.96 8.08 2.04
C ASN A 50 -1.90 7.39 3.03
N HIS A 51 -2.17 8.01 4.20
CA HIS A 51 -3.16 7.45 5.12
C HIS A 51 -4.60 7.58 4.62
N HIS A 52 -4.88 8.58 3.77
CA HIS A 52 -6.16 8.69 3.10
C HIS A 52 -6.23 7.70 1.93
N TYR A 53 -5.18 7.65 1.11
CA TYR A 53 -5.11 6.74 -0.03
C TYR A 53 -5.30 5.28 0.39
N ALA A 54 -4.62 4.85 1.45
CA ALA A 54 -4.73 3.48 1.96
C ALA A 54 -6.14 3.10 2.45
N MET A 55 -7.06 4.05 2.66
CA MET A 55 -8.48 3.73 2.92
C MET A 55 -9.18 3.13 1.69
N HIS A 56 -8.68 3.43 0.49
CA HIS A 56 -9.24 2.95 -0.79
C HIS A 56 -8.75 1.55 -1.16
N ASN A 57 -7.72 1.03 -0.49
CA ASN A 57 -7.13 -0.27 -0.82
C ASN A 57 -8.14 -1.42 -0.77
N ALA A 58 -9.16 -1.37 0.09
CA ALA A 58 -10.20 -2.39 0.13
C ALA A 58 -10.99 -2.45 -1.17
N GLU A 59 -11.45 -1.30 -1.67
CA GLU A 59 -12.16 -1.21 -2.95
C GLU A 59 -11.24 -1.61 -4.11
N LEU A 60 -9.98 -1.14 -4.09
CA LEU A 60 -8.99 -1.53 -5.08
C LEU A 60 -8.73 -3.04 -5.08
N MET A 61 -8.67 -3.70 -3.92
CA MET A 61 -8.49 -5.16 -3.84
C MET A 61 -9.68 -5.92 -4.43
N LYS A 62 -10.91 -5.46 -4.21
CA LYS A 62 -12.11 -6.08 -4.80
C LYS A 62 -12.15 -5.91 -6.32
N LEU A 63 -11.61 -4.80 -6.84
CA LEU A 63 -11.62 -4.50 -8.27
C LEU A 63 -10.45 -5.12 -9.04
N TRP A 64 -9.24 -5.04 -8.50
CA TRP A 64 -7.99 -5.42 -9.18
C TRP A 64 -7.38 -6.73 -8.66
N GLY A 65 -7.88 -7.25 -7.53
CA GLY A 65 -7.25 -8.36 -6.84
C GLY A 65 -6.05 -7.92 -5.98
N PRO A 66 -5.05 -8.77 -5.77
CA PRO A 66 -3.95 -8.50 -4.84
C PRO A 66 -3.11 -7.28 -5.26
N LEU A 67 -3.05 -6.25 -4.41
CA LEU A 67 -2.36 -4.99 -4.76
C LEU A 67 -0.84 -5.13 -4.86
N SER A 68 -0.25 -6.13 -4.20
CA SER A 68 1.17 -6.46 -4.32
C SER A 68 1.58 -6.73 -5.77
N LEU A 69 0.71 -7.36 -6.55
CA LEU A 69 0.95 -7.76 -7.95
C LEU A 69 0.82 -6.60 -8.95
N VAL A 70 0.09 -5.55 -8.58
CA VAL A 70 -0.08 -4.33 -9.41
C VAL A 70 0.70 -3.13 -8.87
N SER A 71 1.58 -3.36 -7.91
CA SER A 71 2.42 -2.31 -7.31
C SER A 71 3.49 -1.79 -8.28
N GLU A 72 3.96 -0.58 -8.02
CA GLU A 72 5.01 0.08 -8.80
C GLU A 72 6.37 -0.63 -8.72
N PHE A 73 6.56 -1.56 -7.77
CA PHE A 73 7.83 -2.23 -7.50
C PHE A 73 8.44 -2.88 -8.74
N SER A 74 7.63 -3.55 -9.56
CA SER A 74 8.12 -4.15 -10.82
C SER A 74 8.66 -3.09 -11.79
N GLY A 75 8.02 -1.93 -11.86
CA GLY A 75 8.48 -0.78 -12.64
C GLY A 75 9.77 -0.18 -12.10
N GLU A 76 9.92 -0.08 -10.77
CA GLU A 76 11.16 0.37 -10.14
C GLU A 76 12.33 -0.58 -10.44
N GLN A 77 12.10 -1.89 -10.43
CA GLN A 77 13.10 -2.88 -10.84
C GLN A 77 13.53 -2.68 -12.29
N ILE A 78 12.57 -2.43 -13.19
CA ILE A 78 12.85 -2.13 -14.60
C ILE A 78 13.65 -0.84 -14.73
N ASN A 79 13.30 0.22 -14.00
CA ASN A 79 14.07 1.46 -13.99
C ASN A 79 15.53 1.21 -13.59
N GLY A 80 15.76 0.40 -12.55
CA GLY A 80 17.11 0.01 -12.13
C GLY A 80 17.87 -0.76 -13.21
N MET A 81 17.21 -1.69 -13.91
CA MET A 81 17.81 -2.41 -15.04
C MET A 81 18.16 -1.47 -16.20
N LEU A 82 17.27 -0.52 -16.52
CA LEU A 82 17.46 0.44 -17.61
C LEU A 82 18.59 1.43 -17.33
N GLN A 83 18.88 1.76 -16.08
CA GLN A 83 20.05 2.59 -15.72
C GLN A 83 21.38 1.97 -16.14
N GLY A 84 21.45 0.65 -16.30
CA GLY A 84 22.64 -0.07 -16.78
C GLY A 84 22.73 -0.19 -18.31
N VAL A 85 21.73 0.28 -19.06
CA VAL A 85 21.74 0.22 -20.52
C VAL A 85 22.52 1.42 -21.07
N GLU A 86 23.58 1.12 -21.83
CA GLU A 86 24.37 2.14 -22.53
C GLU A 86 23.49 2.89 -23.53
N THR A 87 23.21 4.16 -23.23
CA THR A 87 22.38 5.00 -24.10
C THR A 87 23.16 5.55 -25.29
N ASN A 88 24.50 5.43 -25.30
CA ASN A 88 25.42 5.84 -26.39
C ASN A 88 25.10 7.21 -27.02
N ASN A 89 24.61 8.18 -26.23
CA ASN A 89 24.12 9.49 -26.69
C ASN A 89 22.95 9.45 -27.70
N HIS A 90 22.23 8.32 -27.81
CA HIS A 90 21.06 8.15 -28.68
C HIS A 90 19.73 8.47 -27.97
N MET A 91 19.74 8.62 -26.64
CA MET A 91 18.60 9.19 -25.92
C MET A 91 18.67 10.71 -26.07
N CYS A 92 17.67 11.27 -26.75
CA CYS A 92 17.59 12.66 -27.19
C CYS A 92 17.98 13.67 -26.10
N LYS A 93 18.78 14.68 -26.46
CA LYS A 93 18.93 15.92 -25.68
C LYS A 93 17.64 16.74 -25.71
#